data_AF-A0A9W9BTJ9-F1
#
_entry.id   AF-A0A9W9BTJ9-F1
#
_cell.length_a   1.000
_cell.length_b   1.000
_cell.length_c   1.000
_cell.angle_alpha   90.00
_cell.angle_beta   90.00
_cell.angle_gamma   90.00
#
_symmetry.space_group_name_H-M   'P 1'
#
loop_
_entity.id
_entity.type
_entity.pdbx_description
1 polymer ?
#
loop_
_entity_poly.entity_id
_entity_poly.type
_entity_poly.pdbx_seq_one_letter_code
_entity_poly.pdbx_strand_id
1 'polypeptide(L)'
;MGILFSRPAQETFPQGAYPVGNISSLNASSIAPYIGINTGLYSGISRSNLPPIPFEWIVSPDADRVTDSCPNGDEILTFFGVSEAVISILIPIFAYRPLIHKLSGGRLGQRAKNSIALTWTITFACQLLANAIIAGMIGNTPGYGHLNMLHIFTVYMTRPRFHFIVMALLRSLVGVKRPRAWDKTTIIQRRLDDRVEFPFTDSYIAVVASEMLMLIISAIFTGVTWHRYPKVDVSAREYMNDHVNYVSSTPGVMMLCLLGFVPIYKRYGDAFPIEGRRYETGRHWGARIAADGTTRVSLKTNVYKGAAVKRIGSAVAAAVLMGYVTLVQWSYWTRFLELPGVLFCPPKMIETGVIWAVFTLIGVLAGAAS
;
A
#
# COMPACT_ATOMS: atom_id res chain seq x y z
N MET A 1 -17.68 0.47 5.76
CA MET A 1 -16.79 1.19 4.80
C MET A 1 -17.16 0.91 3.33
N GLY A 2 -17.73 -0.24 2.98
CA GLY A 2 -18.13 -0.56 1.60
C GLY A 2 -19.15 0.38 0.94
N ILE A 3 -19.96 1.10 1.74
CA ILE A 3 -21.00 2.03 1.25
C ILE A 3 -20.43 3.34 0.67
N LEU A 4 -19.21 3.72 1.06
CA LEU A 4 -18.61 5.02 0.68
C LEU A 4 -18.41 5.19 -0.83
N PHE A 5 -18.43 4.09 -1.59
CA PHE A 5 -18.16 4.07 -3.03
C PHE A 5 -19.25 3.36 -3.85
N SER A 6 -20.37 2.97 -3.23
CA SER A 6 -21.52 2.40 -3.96
C SER A 6 -22.53 3.47 -4.34
N ARG A 7 -23.16 3.31 -5.49
CA ARG A 7 -24.35 4.11 -5.84
C ARG A 7 -25.52 3.72 -4.94
N PRO A 8 -26.34 4.68 -4.48
CA PRO A 8 -27.46 4.41 -3.56
C PRO A 8 -28.54 3.48 -4.15
N ALA A 9 -28.57 3.26 -5.47
CA ALA A 9 -29.50 2.33 -6.13
C ALA A 9 -28.95 0.89 -6.30
N GLN A 10 -27.69 0.62 -5.93
CA GLN A 10 -27.02 -0.68 -6.10
C GLN A 10 -26.82 -1.44 -4.77
N GLU A 11 -27.54 -1.06 -3.71
CA GLU A 11 -27.38 -1.66 -2.37
C GLU A 11 -28.21 -2.92 -2.14
N THR A 12 -28.96 -3.39 -3.14
CA THR A 12 -29.70 -4.65 -3.02
C THR A 12 -28.71 -5.81 -2.96
N PHE A 13 -28.68 -6.48 -1.81
CA PHE A 13 -27.82 -7.64 -1.59
C PHE A 13 -28.16 -8.74 -2.62
N PRO A 14 -27.15 -9.29 -3.31
CA PRO A 14 -27.41 -10.22 -4.40
C PRO A 14 -28.00 -11.54 -3.91
N GLN A 15 -28.96 -12.07 -4.67
CA GLN A 15 -29.56 -13.37 -4.36
C GLN A 15 -28.50 -14.48 -4.51
N GLY A 16 -28.45 -15.39 -3.53
CA GLY A 16 -27.48 -16.49 -3.52
C GLY A 16 -26.06 -16.10 -3.10
N ALA A 17 -25.84 -14.85 -2.68
CA ALA A 17 -24.63 -14.45 -1.97
C ALA A 17 -24.77 -14.68 -0.46
N TYR A 18 -23.64 -14.90 0.20
CA TYR A 18 -23.58 -15.10 1.64
C TYR A 18 -22.32 -14.42 2.19
N PRO A 19 -22.38 -13.86 3.41
CA PRO A 19 -21.18 -13.34 4.04
C PRO A 19 -20.17 -14.47 4.29
N VAL A 20 -18.88 -14.14 4.19
CA VAL A 20 -17.78 -15.06 4.45
C VAL A 20 -17.92 -15.71 5.82
N GLY A 21 -17.67 -17.03 5.86
CA GLY A 21 -17.78 -17.85 7.08
C GLY A 21 -19.17 -18.42 7.33
N ASN A 22 -20.19 -18.02 6.56
CA ASN A 22 -21.54 -18.53 6.76
C ASN A 22 -21.71 -19.96 6.22
N ILE A 23 -21.70 -20.93 7.13
CA ILE A 23 -21.84 -22.37 6.85
C ILE A 23 -23.19 -22.72 6.19
N SER A 24 -24.23 -21.91 6.37
CA SER A 24 -25.53 -22.14 5.70
C SER A 24 -25.42 -22.13 4.18
N SER A 25 -24.34 -21.55 3.64
CA SER A 25 -24.10 -21.47 2.20
C SER A 25 -23.61 -22.79 1.58
N LEU A 26 -23.27 -23.81 2.38
CA LEU A 26 -22.79 -25.11 1.90
C LEU A 26 -23.78 -25.84 0.98
N ASN A 27 -25.07 -25.70 1.27
CA ASN A 27 -26.13 -26.36 0.52
C ASN A 27 -26.74 -25.45 -0.56
N ALA A 28 -26.24 -24.22 -0.71
CA ALA A 28 -26.78 -23.27 -1.69
C ALA A 28 -26.35 -23.66 -3.11
N SER A 29 -27.29 -23.66 -4.05
CA SER A 29 -27.04 -24.01 -5.46
C SER A 29 -26.04 -23.07 -6.16
N SER A 30 -25.88 -21.84 -5.65
CA SER A 30 -24.91 -20.85 -6.12
C SER A 30 -23.48 -21.10 -5.63
N ILE A 31 -23.27 -21.94 -4.61
CA ILE A 31 -21.97 -22.10 -3.92
C ILE A 31 -21.49 -23.55 -3.93
N ALA A 32 -22.35 -24.50 -3.55
CA ALA A 32 -22.02 -25.91 -3.42
C ALA A 32 -21.23 -26.51 -4.61
N PRO A 33 -21.59 -26.27 -5.89
CA PRO A 33 -20.88 -26.88 -7.01
C PRO A 33 -19.51 -26.25 -7.31
N TYR A 34 -19.16 -25.12 -6.66
CA TYR A 34 -17.94 -24.37 -6.93
C TYR A 34 -16.90 -24.44 -5.80
N ILE A 35 -17.20 -25.17 -4.74
CA ILE A 35 -16.27 -25.39 -3.64
C ILE A 35 -15.03 -26.11 -4.18
N GLY A 36 -13.87 -25.52 -3.95
CA GLY A 36 -12.57 -26.05 -4.38
C GLY A 36 -12.25 -25.82 -5.86
N ILE A 37 -13.02 -25.02 -6.59
CA ILE A 37 -12.76 -24.73 -8.00
C ILE A 37 -12.09 -23.37 -8.15
N ASN A 38 -10.81 -23.36 -8.54
CA ASN A 38 -10.05 -22.13 -8.84
C ASN A 38 -9.25 -22.28 -10.13
N THR A 39 -9.95 -22.38 -11.26
CA THR A 39 -9.34 -22.65 -12.59
C THR A 39 -9.56 -21.53 -13.60
N GLY A 40 -10.40 -20.53 -13.29
CA GLY A 40 -10.72 -19.40 -14.19
C GLY A 40 -11.36 -19.78 -15.53
N LEU A 41 -11.82 -21.04 -15.66
CA LEU A 41 -12.44 -21.59 -16.87
C LEU A 41 -13.96 -21.63 -16.70
N TYR A 42 -14.67 -20.86 -17.52
CA TYR A 42 -16.14 -20.75 -17.48
C TYR A 42 -16.85 -21.59 -18.57
N SER A 43 -16.12 -22.43 -19.31
CA SER A 43 -16.66 -23.22 -20.41
C SER A 43 -17.53 -24.38 -19.92
N GLY A 44 -18.74 -24.52 -20.48
CA GLY A 44 -19.61 -25.68 -20.22
C GLY A 44 -20.52 -25.57 -19.00
N ILE A 45 -20.55 -24.43 -18.31
CA ILE A 45 -21.39 -24.18 -17.13
C ILE A 45 -22.60 -23.34 -17.52
N SER A 46 -23.79 -23.70 -17.01
CA SER A 46 -25.00 -22.89 -17.20
C SER A 46 -24.82 -21.51 -16.58
N ARG A 47 -24.97 -20.47 -17.40
CA ARG A 47 -24.73 -19.07 -16.98
C ARG A 47 -25.72 -18.56 -15.92
N SER A 48 -26.82 -19.28 -15.67
CA SER A 48 -27.82 -18.94 -14.66
C SER A 48 -27.40 -19.27 -13.22
N ASN A 49 -26.41 -20.16 -13.04
CA ASN A 49 -26.07 -20.71 -11.71
C ASN A 49 -24.64 -20.35 -11.28
N LEU A 50 -24.07 -19.24 -11.76
CA LEU A 50 -22.70 -18.86 -11.42
C LEU A 50 -22.59 -18.37 -9.96
N PRO A 51 -21.44 -18.58 -9.29
CA PRO A 51 -21.22 -18.03 -7.97
C PRO A 51 -21.09 -16.50 -8.05
N PRO A 52 -21.36 -15.77 -6.96
CA PRO A 52 -21.34 -14.30 -6.94
C PRO A 52 -19.94 -13.70 -7.12
N ILE A 53 -18.89 -14.53 -7.15
CA ILE A 53 -17.48 -14.14 -7.36
C ILE A 53 -16.84 -14.93 -8.52
N PRO A 54 -15.82 -14.37 -9.20
CA PRO A 54 -15.00 -15.11 -10.17
C PRO A 54 -14.33 -16.36 -9.57
N PHE A 55 -14.18 -17.42 -10.37
CA PHE A 55 -13.52 -18.66 -9.93
C PHE A 55 -12.08 -18.42 -9.48
N GLU A 56 -11.38 -17.48 -10.11
CA GLU A 56 -10.01 -17.12 -9.75
C GLU A 56 -9.88 -16.55 -8.32
N TRP A 57 -10.99 -16.09 -7.71
CA TRP A 57 -11.01 -15.49 -6.39
C TRP A 57 -11.37 -16.50 -5.28
N ILE A 58 -11.74 -17.73 -5.66
CA ILE A 58 -12.16 -18.78 -4.74
C ILE A 58 -10.94 -19.34 -3.99
N VAL A 59 -11.01 -19.33 -2.67
CA VAL A 59 -10.02 -19.93 -1.78
C VAL A 59 -10.79 -20.73 -0.76
N SER A 60 -11.12 -21.99 -1.04
CA SER A 60 -11.89 -22.85 -0.15
C SER A 60 -11.26 -24.24 -0.05
N PRO A 61 -11.46 -24.96 1.07
CA PRO A 61 -11.01 -26.33 1.16
C PRO A 61 -11.91 -27.26 0.33
N ASP A 62 -11.52 -28.53 0.21
CA ASP A 62 -12.37 -29.61 -0.30
C ASP A 62 -13.71 -29.65 0.46
N ALA A 63 -14.80 -29.99 -0.24
CA ALA A 63 -16.17 -29.98 0.30
C ALA A 63 -16.33 -30.75 1.62
N ASP A 64 -15.59 -31.85 1.78
CA ASP A 64 -15.63 -32.70 2.98
C ASP A 64 -14.99 -32.06 4.23
N ARG A 65 -14.23 -30.97 4.06
CA ARG A 65 -13.45 -30.31 5.13
C ARG A 65 -13.89 -28.88 5.43
N VAL A 66 -14.94 -28.39 4.78
CA VAL A 66 -15.52 -27.06 5.03
C VAL A 66 -16.28 -27.00 6.37
N THR A 67 -16.35 -28.11 7.10
CA THR A 67 -16.99 -28.21 8.42
C THR A 67 -16.15 -27.62 9.55
N ASP A 68 -14.84 -27.45 9.35
CA ASP A 68 -13.96 -26.71 10.26
C ASP A 68 -14.26 -25.20 10.12
N SER A 69 -14.55 -24.53 11.24
CA SER A 69 -15.04 -23.14 11.28
C SER A 69 -14.20 -22.18 10.41
N CYS A 70 -14.74 -21.78 9.27
CA CYS A 70 -14.16 -20.74 8.41
C CYS A 70 -14.21 -19.38 9.12
N PRO A 71 -13.17 -18.54 8.99
CA PRO A 71 -13.15 -17.23 9.63
C PRO A 71 -14.25 -16.35 9.05
N ASN A 72 -14.86 -15.52 9.91
CA ASN A 72 -15.88 -14.58 9.49
C ASN A 72 -15.26 -13.40 8.72
N GLY A 73 -16.05 -12.72 7.88
CA GLY A 73 -15.59 -11.53 7.15
C GLY A 73 -14.99 -10.44 8.06
N ASP A 74 -15.62 -10.18 9.20
CA ASP A 74 -15.12 -9.21 10.19
C ASP A 74 -13.81 -9.63 10.85
N GLU A 75 -13.59 -10.93 11.06
CA GLU A 75 -12.34 -11.47 11.59
C GLU A 75 -11.19 -11.27 10.59
N ILE A 76 -11.45 -11.50 9.30
CA ILE A 76 -10.48 -11.29 8.22
C ILE A 76 -10.10 -9.80 8.11
N LEU A 77 -11.08 -8.90 8.10
CA LEU A 77 -10.83 -7.45 8.05
C LEU A 77 -10.09 -6.95 9.29
N THR A 78 -10.50 -7.42 10.47
CA THR A 78 -9.82 -7.11 11.74
C THR A 78 -8.38 -7.58 11.68
N PHE A 79 -8.12 -8.77 11.15
CA PHE A 79 -6.78 -9.31 11.00
C PHE A 79 -5.91 -8.47 10.05
N PHE A 80 -6.44 -8.03 8.91
CA PHE A 80 -5.74 -7.09 8.02
C PHE A 80 -5.44 -5.77 8.74
N GLY A 81 -6.36 -5.29 9.57
CA GLY A 81 -6.21 -4.03 10.30
C GLY A 81 -5.14 -4.13 11.37
N VAL A 82 -5.17 -5.20 12.17
CA VAL A 82 -4.20 -5.48 13.24
C VAL A 82 -2.81 -5.68 12.67
N SER A 83 -2.65 -6.50 11.62
CA SER A 83 -1.34 -6.75 11.01
C SER A 83 -0.71 -5.46 10.45
N GLU A 84 -1.47 -4.62 9.74
CA GLU A 84 -0.99 -3.33 9.25
C GLU A 84 -0.77 -2.29 10.36
N ALA A 85 -1.53 -2.34 11.46
CA ALA A 85 -1.31 -1.48 12.62
C ALA A 85 0.03 -1.81 13.29
N VAL A 86 0.33 -3.11 13.47
CA VAL A 86 1.63 -3.56 14.00
C VAL A 86 2.77 -3.10 13.10
N ILE A 87 2.66 -3.28 11.78
CA ILE A 87 3.66 -2.79 10.82
C ILE A 87 3.84 -1.27 10.96
N SER A 88 2.74 -0.53 11.04
CA SER A 88 2.74 0.94 11.14
C SER A 88 3.42 1.45 12.41
N ILE A 89 3.31 0.73 13.54
CA ILE A 89 3.99 1.06 14.80
C ILE A 89 5.49 0.79 14.71
N LEU A 90 5.90 -0.25 13.99
CA LEU A 90 7.31 -0.66 13.87
C LEU A 90 8.07 0.16 12.81
N ILE A 91 7.37 0.64 11.77
CA ILE A 91 7.96 1.45 10.69
C ILE A 91 8.84 2.61 11.18
N PRO A 92 8.42 3.47 12.13
CA PRO A 92 9.25 4.57 12.63
C PRO A 92 10.65 4.13 13.09
N ILE A 93 10.80 2.89 13.56
CA ILE A 93 12.07 2.33 14.02
C ILE A 93 12.88 1.82 12.82
N PHE A 94 12.29 0.94 12.00
CA PHE A 94 12.98 0.29 10.88
C PHE A 94 13.27 1.22 9.71
N ALA A 95 12.46 2.24 9.51
CA ALA A 95 12.63 3.23 8.44
C ALA A 95 13.58 4.38 8.84
N TYR A 96 14.04 4.44 10.09
CA TYR A 96 14.87 5.54 10.57
C TYR A 96 16.34 5.32 10.24
N ARG A 97 16.77 5.89 9.12
CA ARG A 97 18.14 5.80 8.59
C ARG A 97 19.26 6.04 9.63
N PRO A 98 19.22 7.05 10.53
CA PRO A 98 20.28 7.26 11.51
C PRO A 98 20.47 6.11 12.49
N LEU A 99 19.39 5.41 12.85
CA LEU A 99 19.48 4.21 13.67
C LEU A 99 20.15 3.08 12.89
N ILE A 100 19.76 2.85 11.63
CA ILE A 100 20.37 1.82 10.77
C ILE A 100 21.87 2.07 10.55
N HIS A 101 22.25 3.32 10.32
CA HIS A 101 23.65 3.69 10.18
C HIS A 101 24.44 3.46 11.47
N LYS A 102 23.86 3.78 12.63
CA LYS A 102 24.50 3.52 13.94
C LYS A 102 24.62 2.02 14.22
N LEU A 103 23.56 1.24 13.98
CA LEU A 103 23.54 -0.22 14.19
C LEU A 103 24.49 -0.96 13.26
N SER A 104 24.63 -0.50 12.01
CA SER A 104 25.52 -1.12 11.01
C SER A 104 27.00 -0.71 11.12
N GLY A 105 27.38 0.03 12.17
CA GLY A 105 28.74 0.55 12.33
C GLY A 105 29.16 1.50 11.20
N GLY A 106 28.18 2.18 10.60
CA GLY A 106 28.36 3.11 9.50
C GLY A 106 28.47 2.50 8.11
N ARG A 107 28.30 1.18 7.95
CA ARG A 107 28.37 0.50 6.63
C ARG A 107 27.09 0.69 5.79
N LEU A 108 25.92 0.68 6.42
CA LEU A 108 24.62 0.89 5.77
C LEU A 108 24.07 2.30 6.06
N GLY A 109 23.11 2.75 5.27
CA GLY A 109 22.49 4.07 5.42
C GLY A 109 23.40 5.22 5.02
N GLN A 110 24.49 4.96 4.28
CA GLN A 110 25.26 6.01 3.62
C GLN A 110 24.61 6.34 2.29
N ARG A 111 24.29 7.61 2.06
CA ARG A 111 23.63 8.04 0.81
C ARG A 111 24.56 7.83 -0.38
N ALA A 112 24.36 6.74 -1.09
CA ALA A 112 25.10 6.42 -2.30
C ALA A 112 24.31 6.83 -3.55
N LYS A 113 25.04 7.16 -4.62
CA LYS A 113 24.44 7.43 -5.92
C LYS A 113 23.75 6.14 -6.40
N ASN A 114 22.47 6.25 -6.80
CA ASN A 114 21.61 5.14 -7.26
C ASN A 114 21.19 4.10 -6.21
N SER A 115 21.44 4.28 -4.91
CA SER A 115 21.02 3.29 -3.89
C SER A 115 19.50 3.09 -3.82
N ILE A 116 18.71 4.11 -4.18
CA ILE A 116 17.25 4.01 -4.28
C ILE A 116 16.85 2.97 -5.33
N ALA A 117 17.54 2.91 -6.46
CA ALA A 117 17.21 1.98 -7.56
C ALA A 117 17.35 0.50 -7.16
N LEU A 118 18.28 0.19 -6.25
CA LEU A 118 18.46 -1.16 -5.70
C LEU A 118 17.49 -1.44 -4.56
N THR A 119 17.16 -0.45 -3.75
CA THR A 119 16.38 -0.69 -2.53
C THR A 119 14.88 -0.83 -2.80
N TRP A 120 14.34 -0.12 -3.80
CA TRP A 120 12.94 -0.36 -4.21
C TRP A 120 12.72 -1.77 -4.78
N THR A 121 13.72 -2.33 -5.50
CA THR A 121 13.60 -3.69 -6.03
C THR A 121 13.63 -4.73 -4.91
N ILE A 122 14.44 -4.52 -3.87
CA ILE A 122 14.44 -5.37 -2.67
C ILE A 122 13.10 -5.27 -1.96
N THR A 123 12.57 -4.07 -1.72
CA THR A 123 11.26 -3.89 -1.08
C THR A 123 10.16 -4.59 -1.87
N PHE A 124 10.15 -4.44 -3.20
CA PHE A 124 9.20 -5.11 -4.08
C PHE A 124 9.35 -6.64 -4.06
N ALA A 125 10.58 -7.15 -4.15
CA ALA A 125 10.86 -8.58 -4.09
C ALA A 125 10.42 -9.19 -2.75
N CYS A 126 10.62 -8.51 -1.63
CA CYS A 126 10.13 -8.94 -0.32
C CYS A 126 8.60 -9.06 -0.29
N GLN A 127 7.88 -8.10 -0.88
CA GLN A 127 6.41 -8.14 -0.97
C GLN A 127 5.91 -9.27 -1.87
N LEU A 128 6.58 -9.52 -3.00
CA LEU A 128 6.27 -10.67 -3.86
C LEU A 128 6.53 -11.99 -3.12
N LEU A 129 7.68 -12.11 -2.46
CA LEU A 129 8.07 -13.32 -1.76
C LEU A 129 7.14 -13.62 -0.59
N ALA A 130 6.69 -12.61 0.15
CA ALA A 130 5.69 -12.78 1.21
C ALA A 130 4.40 -13.43 0.67
N ASN A 131 3.86 -12.91 -0.43
CA ASN A 131 2.65 -13.45 -1.03
C ASN A 131 2.89 -14.85 -1.63
N ALA A 132 4.08 -15.13 -2.17
CA ALA A 132 4.43 -16.45 -2.71
C ALA A 132 4.52 -17.51 -1.60
N ILE A 133 5.15 -17.17 -0.48
CA ILE A 133 5.22 -18.05 0.70
C ILE A 133 3.82 -18.33 1.24
N ILE A 134 2.98 -17.30 1.33
CA ILE A 134 1.59 -17.45 1.80
C ILE A 134 0.77 -18.34 0.86
N ALA A 135 0.87 -18.13 -0.46
CA ALA A 135 0.20 -18.98 -1.42
C ALA A 135 0.66 -20.45 -1.32
N GLY A 136 1.97 -20.69 -1.16
CA GLY A 136 2.51 -22.03 -0.94
C GLY A 136 2.07 -22.64 0.41
N MET A 137 2.00 -21.84 1.47
CA MET A 137 1.52 -22.30 2.78
C MET A 137 0.04 -22.70 2.75
N ILE A 138 -0.79 -21.92 2.04
CA ILE A 138 -2.21 -22.22 1.87
C ILE A 138 -2.37 -23.47 1.00
N GLY A 139 -1.71 -23.53 -0.16
CA GLY A 139 -1.78 -24.71 -1.04
C GLY A 139 -1.27 -26.00 -0.40
N ASN A 140 -0.30 -25.91 0.53
CA ASN A 140 0.18 -27.07 1.30
C ASN A 140 -0.69 -27.39 2.52
N THR A 141 -1.73 -26.61 2.81
CA THR A 141 -2.64 -26.90 3.90
C THR A 141 -3.58 -28.04 3.49
N PRO A 142 -3.79 -29.07 4.33
CA PRO A 142 -4.64 -30.21 3.98
C PRO A 142 -6.06 -29.77 3.58
N GLY A 143 -6.48 -30.10 2.36
CA GLY A 143 -7.78 -29.68 1.79
C GLY A 143 -7.69 -28.53 0.77
N TYR A 144 -6.54 -27.87 0.61
CA TYR A 144 -6.36 -26.76 -0.35
C TYR A 144 -5.41 -27.10 -1.50
N GLY A 145 -4.91 -28.34 -1.56
CA GLY A 145 -3.87 -28.76 -2.51
C GLY A 145 -4.31 -28.76 -3.98
N HIS A 146 -5.61 -28.78 -4.25
CA HIS A 146 -6.18 -28.73 -5.60
C HIS A 146 -6.25 -27.29 -6.15
N LEU A 147 -6.10 -26.26 -5.32
CA LEU A 147 -6.22 -24.88 -5.74
C LEU A 147 -4.98 -24.41 -6.51
N ASN A 148 -5.20 -23.59 -7.54
CA ASN A 148 -4.10 -22.96 -8.26
C ASN A 148 -3.42 -21.90 -7.38
N MET A 149 -2.18 -22.19 -6.96
CA MET A 149 -1.39 -21.29 -6.11
C MET A 149 -1.16 -19.91 -6.73
N LEU A 150 -1.12 -19.80 -8.06
CA LEU A 150 -0.96 -18.50 -8.74
C LEU A 150 -2.16 -17.59 -8.49
N HIS A 151 -3.37 -18.14 -8.47
CA HIS A 151 -4.58 -17.36 -8.20
C HIS A 151 -4.63 -16.91 -6.74
N ILE A 152 -4.30 -17.81 -5.80
CA ILE A 152 -4.17 -17.48 -4.37
C ILE A 152 -3.16 -16.34 -4.18
N PHE A 153 -1.97 -16.48 -4.76
CA PHE A 153 -0.92 -15.47 -4.76
C PHE A 153 -1.43 -14.11 -5.22
N THR A 154 -2.12 -14.04 -6.36
CA THR A 154 -2.65 -12.79 -6.91
C THR A 154 -3.79 -12.18 -6.08
N VAL A 155 -4.65 -13.00 -5.46
CA VAL A 155 -5.72 -12.51 -4.59
C VAL A 155 -5.13 -11.80 -3.37
N TYR A 156 -4.13 -12.39 -2.72
CA TYR A 156 -3.49 -11.78 -1.55
C TYR A 156 -2.66 -10.53 -1.87
N MET A 157 -2.23 -10.35 -3.12
CA MET A 157 -1.61 -9.07 -3.52
C MET A 157 -2.55 -7.88 -3.38
N THR A 158 -3.85 -8.10 -3.53
CA THR A 158 -4.89 -7.06 -3.47
C THR A 158 -5.19 -6.60 -2.03
N ARG A 159 -4.58 -7.21 -1.01
CA ARG A 159 -4.77 -6.90 0.42
C ARG A 159 -4.60 -5.39 0.69
N PRO A 160 -5.48 -4.78 1.52
CA PRO A 160 -5.38 -3.36 1.85
C PRO A 160 -4.13 -3.10 2.71
N ARG A 161 -3.42 -2.03 2.40
CA ARG A 161 -2.20 -1.60 3.13
C ARG A 161 -2.27 -0.11 3.40
N PHE A 162 -1.91 0.32 4.61
CA PHE A 162 -1.90 1.75 4.98
C PHE A 162 -0.57 2.22 5.56
N HIS A 163 0.38 1.32 5.78
CA HIS A 163 1.65 1.65 6.42
C HIS A 163 2.46 2.73 5.67
N PHE A 164 2.27 2.88 4.35
CA PHE A 164 2.87 3.94 3.54
C PHE A 164 2.32 5.35 3.87
N ILE A 165 1.13 5.47 4.47
CA ILE A 165 0.58 6.75 4.95
C ILE A 165 1.43 7.27 6.11
N VAL A 166 1.77 6.40 7.05
CA VAL A 166 2.65 6.74 8.18
C VAL A 166 4.01 7.19 7.67
N MET A 167 4.58 6.49 6.68
CA MET A 167 5.81 6.92 6.02
C MET A 167 5.69 8.28 5.33
N ALA A 168 4.55 8.57 4.68
CA ALA A 168 4.30 9.86 4.04
C ALA A 168 4.21 11.01 5.07
N LEU A 169 3.70 10.75 6.26
CA LEU A 169 3.67 11.71 7.36
C LEU A 169 5.09 11.90 7.95
N LEU A 170 5.76 10.80 8.28
CA LEU A 170 7.11 10.83 8.86
C LEU A 170 8.11 11.55 7.95
N ARG A 171 8.09 11.30 6.63
CA ARG A 171 8.99 12.00 5.69
C ARG A 171 8.75 13.51 5.64
N SER A 172 7.53 13.96 5.96
CA SER A 172 7.12 15.35 5.80
C SER A 172 7.32 16.16 7.08
N LEU A 173 7.14 15.52 8.24
CA LEU A 173 7.16 16.16 9.55
C LEU A 173 8.49 15.99 10.28
N VAL A 174 9.21 14.88 10.07
CA VAL A 174 10.44 14.57 10.81
C VAL A 174 11.67 14.99 10.02
N GLY A 175 12.23 16.14 10.41
CA GLY A 175 13.56 16.58 9.98
C GLY A 175 14.55 16.48 11.14
N VAL A 176 15.70 15.87 10.92
CA VAL A 176 16.76 15.70 11.92
C VAL A 176 17.98 16.52 11.53
N LYS A 177 18.62 17.18 12.50
CA LYS A 177 19.90 17.85 12.28
C LYS A 177 21.01 16.80 12.13
N ARG A 178 21.71 16.83 11.00
CA ARG A 178 22.81 15.89 10.72
C ARG A 178 24.00 16.11 11.67
N PRO A 179 24.56 15.04 12.26
CA PRO A 179 25.83 15.12 12.97
C PRO A 179 26.99 15.31 11.99
N ARG A 180 28.04 16.03 12.42
CA ARG A 180 29.25 16.35 11.60
C ARG A 180 29.95 15.12 11.00
N ALA A 181 29.79 13.94 11.60
CA ALA A 181 30.38 12.70 11.10
C ALA A 181 29.85 12.29 9.71
N TRP A 182 28.64 12.74 9.35
CA TRP A 182 27.98 12.39 8.09
C TRP A 182 28.33 13.34 6.93
N ASP A 183 29.06 14.42 7.20
CA ASP A 183 29.50 15.43 6.22
C ASP A 183 30.54 14.89 5.20
N LYS A 184 30.95 13.61 5.30
CA LYS A 184 31.92 12.97 4.39
C LYS A 184 31.30 12.40 3.11
N THR A 185 29.98 12.47 2.94
CA THR A 185 29.28 11.93 1.76
C THR A 185 29.45 12.84 0.55
N THR A 186 29.59 12.25 -0.65
CA THR A 186 30.05 12.89 -1.90
C THR A 186 29.07 13.90 -2.53
N ILE A 187 27.92 14.15 -1.92
CA ILE A 187 26.78 14.85 -2.55
C ILE A 187 26.67 16.32 -2.07
N ILE A 188 27.42 16.79 -1.06
CA ILE A 188 27.07 18.02 -0.32
C ILE A 188 28.15 19.11 -0.36
N GLN A 189 27.72 20.36 -0.65
CA GLN A 189 28.53 21.58 -0.48
C GLN A 189 28.27 22.23 0.89
N ARG A 190 29.28 22.22 1.77
CA ARG A 190 29.25 22.70 3.17
C ARG A 190 28.77 24.14 3.42
N ARG A 191 28.76 25.02 2.41
CA ARG A 191 28.49 26.47 2.60
C ARG A 191 27.02 26.86 2.54
N LEU A 192 26.13 25.97 2.09
CA LEU A 192 24.75 26.30 1.68
C LEU A 192 23.67 25.40 2.32
N ASP A 193 24.03 24.45 3.18
CA ASP A 193 23.07 23.47 3.72
C ASP A 193 22.79 23.73 5.21
N ASP A 194 21.51 23.88 5.57
CA ASP A 194 21.02 24.01 6.96
C ASP A 194 21.19 22.72 7.79
N ARG A 195 21.82 21.68 7.20
CA ARG A 195 22.13 20.37 7.81
C ARG A 195 20.87 19.62 8.25
N VAL A 196 19.72 19.89 7.63
CA VAL A 196 18.48 19.18 7.93
C VAL A 196 18.35 18.01 6.95
N GLU A 197 18.25 16.80 7.48
CA GLU A 197 17.97 15.60 6.71
C GLU A 197 16.59 15.05 7.07
N PHE A 198 15.90 14.50 6.08
CA PHE A 198 14.65 13.77 6.26
C PHE A 198 14.95 12.27 6.20
N PRO A 199 15.07 11.61 7.36
CA PRO A 199 15.61 10.25 7.46
C PRO A 199 14.72 9.19 6.82
N PHE A 200 13.44 9.48 6.63
CA PHE A 200 12.43 8.55 6.10
C PHE A 200 12.23 8.65 4.58
N THR A 201 12.86 9.62 3.91
CA THR A 201 12.58 9.91 2.50
C THR A 201 12.97 8.76 1.59
N ASP A 202 14.17 8.22 1.74
CA ASP A 202 14.68 7.17 0.86
C ASP A 202 13.84 5.87 1.01
N SER A 203 13.53 5.48 2.25
CA SER A 203 12.60 4.38 2.57
C SER A 203 11.19 4.60 2.02
N TYR A 204 10.65 5.82 2.13
CA TYR A 204 9.32 6.13 1.61
C TYR A 204 9.24 5.93 0.10
N ILE A 205 10.25 6.39 -0.65
CA ILE A 205 10.29 6.23 -2.11
C ILE A 205 10.32 4.75 -2.49
N ALA A 206 11.18 3.97 -1.82
CA ALA A 206 11.29 2.54 -2.07
C ALA A 206 9.95 1.82 -1.83
N VAL A 207 9.31 2.11 -0.69
CA VAL A 207 7.99 1.55 -0.33
C VAL A 207 6.93 1.97 -1.33
N VAL A 208 6.79 3.26 -1.61
CA VAL A 208 5.74 3.76 -2.52
C VAL A 208 5.92 3.26 -3.96
N ALA A 209 7.15 3.16 -4.46
CA ALA A 209 7.42 2.57 -5.76
C ALA A 209 7.03 1.08 -5.79
N SER A 210 7.38 0.32 -4.73
CA SER A 210 6.99 -1.08 -4.62
C SER A 210 5.46 -1.26 -4.53
N GLU A 211 4.78 -0.42 -3.76
CA GLU A 211 3.33 -0.47 -3.59
C GLU A 211 2.60 -0.07 -4.88
N MET A 212 3.13 0.89 -5.64
CA MET A 212 2.59 1.21 -6.97
C MET A 212 2.62 -0.01 -7.90
N LEU A 213 3.71 -0.78 -7.91
CA LEU A 213 3.79 -2.01 -8.72
C LEU A 213 2.82 -3.08 -8.22
N MET A 214 2.68 -3.26 -6.91
CA MET A 214 1.69 -4.18 -6.33
C MET A 214 0.26 -3.78 -6.70
N LEU A 215 -0.05 -2.48 -6.68
CA LEU A 215 -1.34 -1.94 -7.11
C LEU A 215 -1.59 -2.16 -8.61
N ILE A 216 -0.57 -2.05 -9.46
CA ILE A 216 -0.69 -2.36 -10.90
C ILE A 216 -1.04 -3.84 -11.09
N ILE A 217 -0.32 -4.75 -10.42
CA ILE A 217 -0.60 -6.20 -10.52
C ILE A 217 -2.01 -6.51 -10.01
N SER A 218 -2.39 -5.93 -8.86
CA SER A 218 -3.74 -6.05 -8.29
C SER A 218 -4.82 -5.55 -9.25
N ALA A 219 -4.62 -4.39 -9.87
CA ALA A 219 -5.55 -3.79 -10.83
C ALA A 219 -5.71 -4.65 -12.10
N ILE A 220 -4.61 -5.17 -12.63
CA ILE A 220 -4.64 -6.08 -13.79
C ILE A 220 -5.38 -7.36 -13.42
N PHE A 221 -5.05 -7.99 -12.30
CA PHE A 221 -5.69 -9.23 -11.88
C PHE A 221 -7.19 -9.06 -11.68
N THR A 222 -7.60 -8.10 -10.83
CA THR A 222 -9.02 -7.82 -10.53
C THR A 222 -9.77 -7.41 -11.78
N GLY A 223 -9.21 -6.52 -12.62
CA GLY A 223 -9.86 -6.08 -13.86
C GLY A 223 -10.01 -7.20 -14.89
N VAL A 224 -8.98 -8.00 -15.13
CA VAL A 224 -9.02 -9.09 -16.11
C VAL A 224 -9.96 -10.21 -15.68
N THR A 225 -9.87 -10.65 -14.43
CA THR A 225 -10.76 -11.71 -13.90
C THR A 225 -12.22 -11.25 -13.89
N TRP A 226 -12.48 -9.99 -13.53
CA TRP A 226 -13.81 -9.40 -13.58
C TRP A 226 -14.38 -9.24 -15.00
N HIS A 227 -13.51 -8.95 -15.98
CA HIS A 227 -13.93 -8.86 -17.38
C HIS A 227 -14.25 -10.24 -17.98
N ARG A 228 -13.53 -11.30 -17.58
CA ARG A 228 -13.80 -12.69 -18.01
C ARG A 228 -15.08 -13.25 -17.41
N TYR A 229 -15.41 -12.84 -16.19
CA TYR A 229 -16.62 -13.27 -15.52
C TYR A 229 -17.86 -12.97 -16.40
N PRO A 230 -18.74 -13.94 -16.70
CA PRO A 230 -19.88 -13.74 -17.61
C PRO A 230 -20.85 -12.62 -17.17
N LYS A 231 -21.47 -11.94 -18.14
CA LYS A 231 -22.44 -10.84 -17.92
C LYS A 231 -23.89 -11.34 -17.98
N VAL A 232 -24.31 -12.21 -17.05
CA VAL A 232 -25.68 -12.74 -17.07
C VAL A 232 -26.38 -12.40 -15.75
N ASP A 233 -27.28 -11.42 -15.79
CA ASP A 233 -28.31 -11.06 -14.79
C ASP A 233 -27.96 -11.25 -13.29
N VAL A 234 -26.76 -10.86 -12.86
CA VAL A 234 -26.38 -10.92 -11.43
C VAL A 234 -26.31 -9.53 -10.84
N SER A 235 -27.23 -9.24 -9.92
CA SER A 235 -27.10 -8.15 -8.95
C SER A 235 -25.73 -8.12 -8.27
N ALA A 236 -25.03 -9.25 -8.17
CA ALA A 236 -23.67 -9.34 -7.62
C ALA A 236 -22.63 -8.61 -8.48
N ARG A 237 -22.81 -8.60 -9.81
CA ARG A 237 -21.93 -7.84 -10.69
C ARG A 237 -22.13 -6.36 -10.47
N GLU A 238 -23.36 -5.88 -10.44
CA GLU A 238 -23.65 -4.46 -10.18
C GLU A 238 -23.15 -4.03 -8.80
N TYR A 239 -23.27 -4.89 -7.80
CA TYR A 239 -22.82 -4.67 -6.43
C TYR A 239 -21.30 -4.42 -6.31
N MET A 240 -20.48 -5.15 -7.07
CA MET A 240 -19.01 -5.05 -7.00
C MET A 240 -18.39 -4.20 -8.12
N ASN A 241 -19.13 -3.88 -9.18
CA ASN A 241 -18.56 -3.27 -10.38
C ASN A 241 -17.89 -1.93 -10.08
N ASP A 242 -18.51 -1.09 -9.26
CA ASP A 242 -17.94 0.22 -8.90
C ASP A 242 -16.64 0.05 -8.10
N HIS A 243 -16.60 -0.86 -7.11
CA HIS A 243 -15.39 -1.14 -6.33
C HIS A 243 -14.25 -1.72 -7.18
N VAL A 244 -14.54 -2.63 -8.12
CA VAL A 244 -13.54 -3.15 -9.06
C VAL A 244 -13.01 -2.04 -9.96
N ASN A 245 -13.86 -1.15 -10.43
CA ASN A 245 -13.44 0.02 -11.22
C ASN A 245 -12.53 0.95 -10.40
N TYR A 246 -12.87 1.19 -9.12
CA TYR A 246 -12.01 2.00 -8.25
C TYR A 246 -10.66 1.34 -7.99
N VAL A 247 -10.62 0.04 -7.70
CA VAL A 247 -9.37 -0.71 -7.52
C VAL A 247 -8.50 -0.66 -8.79
N SER A 248 -9.11 -0.82 -9.97
CA SER A 248 -8.35 -0.75 -11.23
C SER A 248 -7.80 0.65 -11.53
N SER A 249 -8.48 1.72 -11.07
CA SER A 249 -8.00 3.10 -11.20
C SER A 249 -6.95 3.52 -10.17
N THR A 250 -6.83 2.79 -9.05
CA THR A 250 -5.95 3.09 -7.92
C THR A 250 -4.47 3.30 -8.29
N PRO A 251 -3.81 2.47 -9.13
CA PRO A 251 -2.43 2.74 -9.56
C PRO A 251 -2.29 4.06 -10.31
N GLY A 252 -3.29 4.47 -11.09
CA GLY A 252 -3.31 5.77 -11.76
C GLY A 252 -3.35 6.94 -10.77
N VAL A 253 -4.18 6.84 -9.73
CA VAL A 253 -4.23 7.84 -8.65
C VAL A 253 -2.90 7.92 -7.92
N MET A 254 -2.31 6.77 -7.58
CA MET A 254 -0.99 6.69 -6.93
C MET A 254 0.12 7.28 -7.80
N MET A 255 0.10 7.02 -9.11
CA MET A 255 1.03 7.60 -10.08
C MET A 255 0.88 9.13 -10.17
N LEU A 256 -0.34 9.65 -10.19
CA LEU A 256 -0.60 11.09 -10.13
C LEU A 256 -0.10 11.70 -8.83
N CYS A 257 -0.24 11.00 -7.70
CA CYS A 257 0.32 11.43 -6.42
C CYS A 257 1.85 11.50 -6.49
N LEU A 258 2.50 10.48 -7.04
CA LEU A 258 3.94 10.46 -7.23
C LEU A 258 4.42 11.60 -8.14
N LEU A 259 3.78 11.78 -9.29
CA LEU A 259 4.11 12.84 -10.25
C LEU A 259 3.77 14.24 -9.73
N GLY A 260 2.76 14.38 -8.88
CA GLY A 260 2.40 15.66 -8.27
C GLY A 260 3.35 16.03 -7.13
N PHE A 261 3.55 15.13 -6.17
CA PHE A 261 4.31 15.44 -4.96
C PHE A 261 5.83 15.37 -5.18
N VAL A 262 6.36 14.40 -5.92
CA VAL A 262 7.83 14.26 -6.07
C VAL A 262 8.48 15.53 -6.66
N PRO A 263 7.94 16.17 -7.72
CA PRO A 263 8.51 17.41 -8.26
C PRO A 263 8.26 18.62 -7.37
N ILE A 264 7.12 18.68 -6.67
CA ILE A 264 6.84 19.70 -5.65
C ILE A 264 7.94 19.65 -4.58
N TYR A 265 8.28 18.47 -4.07
CA TYR A 265 9.37 18.32 -3.10
C TYR A 265 10.76 18.59 -3.70
N LYS A 266 11.02 18.21 -4.97
CA LYS A 266 12.25 18.58 -5.70
C LYS A 266 12.37 20.11 -5.84
N ARG A 267 11.24 20.82 -5.98
CA ARG A 267 11.14 22.28 -6.04
C ARG A 267 11.10 22.97 -4.68
N TYR A 268 11.10 22.25 -3.56
CA TYR A 268 11.17 22.87 -2.23
C TYR A 268 12.44 22.49 -1.46
N GLY A 269 13.42 21.86 -2.13
CA GLY A 269 14.83 21.78 -1.68
C GLY A 269 15.12 20.86 -0.49
N ASP A 270 14.12 20.55 0.32
CA ASP A 270 14.35 19.97 1.64
C ASP A 270 14.50 18.43 1.62
N ALA A 271 13.86 17.69 0.69
CA ALA A 271 13.87 16.22 0.70
C ALA A 271 14.67 15.54 -0.44
N PHE A 272 14.93 16.23 -1.56
CA PHE A 272 15.54 15.63 -2.77
C PHE A 272 16.62 16.52 -3.41
N PRO A 273 17.87 16.48 -2.92
CA PRO A 273 18.99 17.10 -3.61
C PRO A 273 19.54 16.11 -4.66
N ILE A 274 18.73 15.73 -5.66
CA ILE A 274 19.22 14.87 -6.78
C ILE A 274 19.73 15.71 -7.95
N GLU A 275 19.39 17.00 -7.99
CA GLU A 275 20.04 17.96 -8.86
C GLU A 275 20.51 19.12 -8.00
N GLY A 276 21.78 19.51 -8.14
CA GLY A 276 22.37 20.69 -7.52
C GLY A 276 21.76 22.03 -7.98
N ARG A 277 20.45 22.09 -8.23
CA ARG A 277 19.73 23.36 -8.36
C ARG A 277 19.41 23.89 -6.97
N ARG A 278 20.35 24.72 -6.54
CA ARG A 278 20.23 25.78 -5.52
C ARG A 278 18.78 26.11 -5.19
N TYR A 279 18.34 25.71 -4.00
CA TYR A 279 17.64 26.69 -3.18
C TYR A 279 18.71 27.42 -2.43
N GLU A 280 18.86 28.69 -2.78
CA GLU A 280 19.54 29.66 -1.96
C GLU A 280 18.81 29.67 -0.61
N THR A 281 19.35 28.92 0.36
CA THR A 281 19.39 29.31 1.78
C THR A 281 20.25 30.57 1.94
N GLY A 282 20.16 31.48 0.96
CA GLY A 282 20.73 32.79 1.05
C GLY A 282 20.02 33.47 2.19
N ARG A 283 20.78 33.80 3.23
CA ARG A 283 20.54 35.04 3.96
C ARG A 283 20.45 36.14 2.91
N HIS A 284 19.26 36.40 2.40
CA HIS A 284 19.04 37.52 1.52
C HIS A 284 19.20 38.76 2.39
N TRP A 285 20.36 39.39 2.28
CA TRP A 285 20.58 40.75 2.73
C TRP A 285 19.65 41.64 1.91
N GLY A 286 18.48 41.92 2.44
CA GLY A 286 17.58 42.92 1.88
C GLY A 286 17.95 44.27 2.48
N ALA A 287 18.64 45.11 1.73
CA ALA A 287 18.74 46.52 2.06
C ALA A 287 17.45 47.21 1.56
N ARG A 288 16.64 47.74 2.48
CA ARG A 288 15.60 48.71 2.11
C ARG A 288 16.16 50.10 2.37
N ILE A 289 16.14 50.92 1.33
CA ILE A 289 16.38 52.36 1.44
C ILE A 289 15.02 52.98 1.76
N ALA A 290 14.87 53.56 2.94
CA ALA A 290 13.70 54.34 3.27
C ALA A 290 13.73 55.69 2.54
N ALA A 291 12.58 56.32 2.34
CA ALA A 291 12.46 57.58 1.59
C ALA A 291 13.25 58.75 2.23
N ASP A 292 13.67 58.60 3.49
CA ASP A 292 14.54 59.52 4.23
C ASP A 292 16.05 59.31 3.96
N GLY A 293 16.41 58.39 3.06
CA GLY A 293 17.80 58.07 2.72
C GLY A 293 18.48 57.09 3.69
N THR A 294 17.78 56.59 4.71
CA THR A 294 18.35 55.62 5.65
C THR A 294 18.33 54.20 5.08
N THR A 295 19.46 53.51 5.15
CA THR A 295 19.59 52.10 4.76
C THR A 295 19.37 51.20 5.96
N ARG A 296 18.24 50.51 6.02
CA ARG A 296 18.06 49.42 7.00
C ARG A 296 18.42 48.09 6.36
N VAL A 297 19.47 47.51 6.89
CA VAL A 297 19.90 46.15 6.58
C VAL A 297 19.21 45.22 7.57
N SER A 298 18.10 44.62 7.16
CA SER A 298 17.35 43.68 8.00
C SER A 298 17.55 42.25 7.53
N LEU A 299 17.94 41.36 8.46
CA LEU A 299 17.85 39.92 8.26
C LEU A 299 16.38 39.52 8.22
N LYS A 300 15.88 39.12 7.04
CA LYS A 300 14.53 38.55 6.91
C LYS A 300 14.46 37.20 7.63
N THR A 301 14.03 37.21 8.88
CA THR A 301 13.77 36.01 9.70
C THR A 301 12.42 35.32 9.41
N ASN A 302 11.58 35.90 8.54
CA ASN A 302 10.21 35.44 8.27
C ASN A 302 10.07 34.19 7.36
N VAL A 303 11.17 33.60 6.88
CA VAL A 303 11.13 32.48 5.93
C VAL A 303 10.70 31.16 6.61
N TYR A 304 10.96 31.00 7.91
CA TYR A 304 10.74 29.74 8.63
C TYR A 304 9.26 29.36 8.79
N LYS A 305 8.37 30.35 9.03
CA LYS A 305 6.92 30.12 9.15
C LYS A 305 6.30 29.62 7.84
N GLY A 306 6.77 30.12 6.69
CA GLY A 306 6.31 29.68 5.38
C GLY A 306 6.71 28.25 5.04
N ALA A 307 7.90 27.81 5.45
CA ALA A 307 8.37 26.44 5.24
C ALA A 307 7.59 25.42 6.07
N ALA A 308 7.33 25.71 7.35
CA ALA A 308 6.55 24.83 8.23
C ALA A 308 5.10 24.64 7.72
N VAL A 309 4.44 25.73 7.33
CA VAL A 309 3.06 25.67 6.78
C VAL A 309 3.01 24.83 5.51
N LYS A 310 4.01 24.96 4.62
CA LYS A 310 4.10 24.15 3.40
C LYS A 310 4.32 22.66 3.70
N ARG A 311 5.16 22.33 4.69
CA ARG A 311 5.39 20.94 5.13
C ARG A 311 4.12 20.31 5.67
N ILE A 312 3.38 21.03 6.52
CA ILE A 312 2.10 20.59 7.06
C ILE A 312 1.09 20.41 5.93
N GLY A 313 0.95 21.41 5.04
CA GLY A 313 0.03 21.34 3.91
C GLY A 313 0.32 20.15 2.99
N SER A 314 1.59 19.87 2.73
CA SER A 314 1.97 18.71 1.92
C SER A 314 1.80 17.38 2.65
N ALA A 315 2.00 17.33 3.97
CA ALA A 315 1.73 16.15 4.78
C ALA A 315 0.23 15.82 4.77
N VAL A 316 -0.63 16.84 4.94
CA VAL A 316 -2.09 16.71 4.87
C VAL A 316 -2.52 16.24 3.48
N ALA A 317 -2.02 16.87 2.42
CA ALA A 317 -2.37 16.49 1.06
C ALA A 317 -1.94 15.05 0.73
N ALA A 318 -0.73 14.64 1.15
CA ALA A 318 -0.28 13.27 1.01
C ALA A 318 -1.13 12.30 1.83
N ALA A 319 -1.48 12.62 3.09
CA ALA A 319 -2.32 11.78 3.92
C ALA A 319 -3.72 11.59 3.35
N VAL A 320 -4.33 12.65 2.80
CA VAL A 320 -5.66 12.58 2.17
C VAL A 320 -5.65 11.69 0.94
N LEU A 321 -4.68 11.88 0.03
CA LEU A 321 -4.63 11.13 -1.22
C LEU A 321 -4.19 9.67 -1.02
N MET A 322 -3.21 9.43 -0.15
CA MET A 322 -2.80 8.07 0.20
C MET A 322 -3.88 7.37 1.04
N GLY A 323 -4.59 8.12 1.88
CA GLY A 323 -5.78 7.65 2.59
C GLY A 323 -6.87 7.21 1.63
N TYR A 324 -7.14 7.97 0.56
CA TYR A 324 -8.09 7.58 -0.49
C TYR A 324 -7.72 6.25 -1.13
N VAL A 325 -6.46 6.05 -1.52
CA VAL A 325 -5.96 4.78 -2.09
C VAL A 325 -6.25 3.60 -1.15
N THR A 326 -5.93 3.75 0.14
CA THR A 326 -6.19 2.69 1.12
C THR A 326 -7.70 2.48 1.34
N LEU A 327 -8.49 3.55 1.42
CA LEU A 327 -9.95 3.45 1.58
C LEU A 327 -10.60 2.67 0.44
N VAL A 328 -10.14 2.87 -0.80
CA VAL A 328 -10.60 2.10 -1.97
C VAL A 328 -10.31 0.61 -1.77
N GLN A 329 -9.08 0.23 -1.40
CA GLN A 329 -8.74 -1.18 -1.14
C GLN A 329 -9.59 -1.79 -0.01
N TRP A 330 -9.77 -1.08 1.10
CA TRP A 330 -10.59 -1.53 2.22
C TRP A 330 -12.05 -1.70 1.83
N SER A 331 -12.59 -0.76 1.06
CA SER A 331 -13.98 -0.81 0.60
C SER A 331 -14.22 -2.00 -0.32
N TYR A 332 -13.27 -2.28 -1.23
CA TYR A 332 -13.29 -3.44 -2.10
C TYR A 332 -13.31 -4.74 -1.29
N TRP A 333 -12.40 -4.89 -0.32
CA TRP A 333 -12.37 -6.09 0.52
C TRP A 333 -13.61 -6.25 1.38
N THR A 334 -14.17 -5.15 1.89
CA THR A 334 -15.43 -5.20 2.65
C THR A 334 -16.56 -5.78 1.81
N ARG A 335 -16.75 -5.28 0.58
CA ARG A 335 -17.79 -5.78 -0.32
C ARG A 335 -17.50 -7.19 -0.83
N PHE A 336 -16.23 -7.49 -1.10
CA PHE A 336 -15.82 -8.83 -1.51
C PHE A 336 -16.18 -9.86 -0.45
N LEU A 337 -15.93 -9.60 0.85
CA LEU A 337 -16.20 -10.56 1.92
C LEU A 337 -17.69 -10.75 2.25
N GLU A 338 -18.59 -9.96 1.66
CA GLU A 338 -20.04 -10.10 1.82
C GLU A 338 -20.64 -11.10 0.81
N LEU A 339 -19.89 -11.51 -0.21
CA LEU A 339 -20.40 -12.30 -1.34
C LEU A 339 -20.17 -13.83 -1.28
N PRO A 340 -18.96 -14.33 -0.97
CA PRO A 340 -18.55 -15.67 -1.37
C PRO A 340 -19.02 -16.79 -0.44
N GLY A 341 -19.57 -16.50 0.74
CA GLY A 341 -19.90 -17.51 1.74
C GLY A 341 -18.67 -18.35 2.09
N VAL A 342 -18.79 -19.67 2.00
CA VAL A 342 -17.67 -20.61 2.21
C VAL A 342 -16.67 -20.71 1.06
N LEU A 343 -16.90 -20.04 -0.09
CA LEU A 343 -15.95 -20.03 -1.22
C LEU A 343 -14.67 -19.24 -0.90
N PHE A 344 -14.64 -18.48 0.19
CA PHE A 344 -13.44 -17.81 0.68
C PHE A 344 -13.24 -18.12 2.17
N CYS A 345 -12.45 -19.14 2.43
CA CYS A 345 -12.09 -19.67 3.73
C CYS A 345 -10.56 -19.78 3.80
N PRO A 346 -9.85 -18.69 4.17
CA PRO A 346 -8.39 -18.71 4.22
C PRO A 346 -7.87 -19.42 5.48
N PRO A 347 -6.96 -20.40 5.37
CA PRO A 347 -6.35 -21.04 6.54
C PRO A 347 -5.19 -20.22 7.10
N LYS A 348 -4.81 -20.49 8.36
CA LYS A 348 -3.56 -20.00 8.98
C LYS A 348 -3.38 -18.48 8.91
N MET A 349 -4.45 -17.75 9.23
CA MET A 349 -4.46 -16.29 9.15
C MET A 349 -3.30 -15.69 9.95
N ILE A 350 -3.06 -16.12 11.19
CA ILE A 350 -2.00 -15.61 12.05
C ILE A 350 -0.62 -15.71 11.38
N GLU A 351 -0.29 -16.87 10.84
CA GLU A 351 0.97 -17.13 10.15
C GLU A 351 1.12 -16.24 8.91
N THR A 352 0.04 -16.03 8.14
CA THR A 352 0.08 -15.11 6.99
C THR A 352 0.42 -13.67 7.41
N GLY A 353 -0.16 -13.18 8.51
CA GLY A 353 0.11 -11.84 9.01
C GLY A 353 1.53 -11.66 9.54
N VAL A 354 2.10 -12.70 10.17
CA VAL A 354 3.50 -12.68 10.61
C VAL A 354 4.43 -12.60 9.40
N ILE A 355 4.18 -13.39 8.35
CA ILE A 355 4.96 -13.34 7.11
C ILE A 355 4.87 -11.95 6.49
N TRP A 356 3.67 -11.38 6.35
CA TRP A 356 3.52 -10.02 5.82
C TRP A 356 4.28 -8.98 6.64
N ALA A 357 4.19 -9.04 7.97
CA ALA A 357 4.88 -8.11 8.84
C ALA A 357 6.41 -8.20 8.69
N VAL A 358 6.96 -9.41 8.77
CA VAL A 358 8.41 -9.63 8.67
C VAL A 358 8.96 -9.14 7.32
N PHE A 359 8.36 -9.57 6.22
CA PHE A 359 8.85 -9.19 4.88
C PHE A 359 8.65 -7.70 4.58
N THR A 360 7.58 -7.08 5.08
CA THR A 360 7.38 -5.63 4.95
C THR A 360 8.45 -4.86 5.72
N LEU A 361 8.78 -5.28 6.95
CA LEU A 361 9.82 -4.63 7.76
C LEU A 361 11.22 -4.78 7.14
N ILE A 362 11.53 -5.96 6.57
CA ILE A 362 12.78 -6.17 5.83
C ILE A 362 12.84 -5.23 4.62
N GLY A 363 11.75 -5.11 3.86
CA GLY A 363 11.67 -4.21 2.71
C GLY A 363 11.83 -2.73 3.10
N VAL A 364 11.25 -2.32 4.23
CA VAL A 364 11.39 -0.95 4.77
C VAL A 364 12.83 -0.69 5.24
N LEU A 365 13.44 -1.66 5.93
CA LEU A 365 14.83 -1.58 6.39
C LEU A 365 15.79 -1.49 5.21
N ALA A 366 15.56 -2.23 4.13
CA ALA A 366 16.34 -2.11 2.90
C ALA A 366 16.29 -0.68 2.35
N GLY A 367 15.11 -0.06 2.31
CA GLY A 367 14.95 1.35 1.96
C GLY A 367 15.74 2.30 2.87
N ALA A 368 15.77 2.04 4.18
CA ALA A 368 16.52 2.85 5.14
C ALA A 368 18.05 2.65 5.06
N ALA A 369 18.48 1.50 4.55
CA ALA A 369 19.88 1.15 4.35
C ALA A 369 20.48 1.76 3.08
N SER A 370 19.65 2.27 2.15
CA SER A 370 20.09 3.05 0.98
C SER A 370 20.82 4.33 1.36
#